data_AF-A0A0J9T2N5-F1
#
_entry.id   AF-A0A0J9T2N5-F1
#
_cell.length_a   1.000
_cell.length_b   1.000
_cell.length_c   1.000
_cell.angle_alpha   90.00
_cell.angle_beta   90.00
_cell.angle_gamma   90.00
#
_symmetry.space_group_name_H-M   'P 1'
#
loop_
_entity.id
_entity.type
_entity.pdbx_description
1 polymer ?
#
loop_
_entity_poly.entity_id
_entity_poly.type
_entity_poly.pdbx_seq_one_letter_code
_entity_poly.pdbx_strand_id
1 'polypeptide(L)'
;MECPPEKRDDSYNFLDTVDEYVKASDKIISVNLDSGEQKDCDDFSKNHAKPYTEIGKTICEHFLKLYKSLPNIKNYVTQGNSYNNDCKFLNYWLNFELKKHNKNECVKDFYNAIESYCGDTIDKHLPVGVIYNIDKDQLNKIDKLYSLYSKYTKLNTIIQSLQENDKQKLLTLSTQCCTDYSDVSYICNDDNKINNHKFCEKLTDFERKYKDLYPEVDDKGSDFKEYFMKLEKCPNNKIITSSVIGSVVGIIPLFGVLYKLNE
;
A
#
# COMPACT_ATOMS: atom_id res chain seq x y z
N MET A 1 26.94 -6.25 -2.21
CA MET A 1 27.01 -4.96 -1.52
C MET A 1 26.00 -5.05 -0.40
N GLU A 2 26.38 -4.72 0.84
CA GLU A 2 25.37 -4.65 1.92
C GLU A 2 24.48 -3.44 1.67
N CYS A 3 23.17 -3.64 1.77
CA CYS A 3 22.19 -2.58 1.57
C CYS A 3 21.53 -2.31 2.91
N PRO A 4 22.14 -1.42 3.72
CA PRO A 4 21.75 -1.25 5.09
C PRO A 4 20.29 -0.78 5.15
N PRO A 5 19.42 -1.48 5.89
CA PRO A 5 18.05 -1.03 6.07
C PRO A 5 18.03 0.25 6.90
N GLU A 6 17.10 1.13 6.57
CA GLU A 6 16.88 2.37 7.29
C GLU A 6 15.51 2.37 7.99
N LYS A 7 15.50 2.94 9.19
CA LYS A 7 14.28 3.25 9.92
C LYS A 7 14.06 4.75 9.92
N ARG A 8 12.99 5.21 9.26
CA ARG A 8 12.64 6.64 9.19
C ARG A 8 11.17 6.85 9.55
N ASP A 9 10.88 7.57 10.63
CA ASP A 9 9.49 7.79 11.07
C ASP A 9 8.64 8.50 10.01
N ASP A 10 9.27 9.29 9.18
CA ASP A 10 8.61 10.05 8.13
C ASP A 10 8.12 9.17 6.96
N SER A 11 8.53 7.89 6.90
CA SER A 11 8.05 6.93 5.90
C SER A 11 6.56 6.59 6.05
N TYR A 12 5.96 6.91 7.19
CA TYR A 12 4.53 6.73 7.44
C TYR A 12 3.69 7.90 6.90
N ASN A 13 4.31 9.02 6.53
CA ASN A 13 3.58 10.27 6.24
C ASN A 13 2.68 10.21 5.01
N PHE A 14 2.99 9.34 4.03
CA PHE A 14 2.11 9.15 2.88
C PHE A 14 0.74 8.56 3.27
N LEU A 15 0.63 7.94 4.46
CA LEU A 15 -0.65 7.43 4.96
C LEU A 15 -1.65 8.54 5.30
N ASP A 16 -1.21 9.80 5.42
CA ASP A 16 -2.08 10.94 5.69
C ASP A 16 -3.06 11.21 4.53
N THR A 17 -2.59 10.99 3.30
CA THR A 17 -3.34 11.12 2.02
C THR A 17 -3.43 9.78 1.27
N VAL A 18 -3.52 8.68 2.04
CA VAL A 18 -3.52 7.31 1.51
C VAL A 18 -4.58 7.00 0.45
N ASP A 19 -5.72 7.69 0.47
CA ASP A 19 -6.79 7.44 -0.50
C ASP A 19 -6.36 7.85 -1.91
N GLU A 20 -5.51 8.87 -2.05
CA GLU A 20 -4.89 9.27 -3.32
C GLU A 20 -4.04 8.13 -3.89
N TYR A 21 -3.23 7.49 -3.03
CA TYR A 21 -2.34 6.40 -3.41
C TYR A 21 -3.09 5.10 -3.72
N VAL A 22 -4.15 4.78 -2.98
CA VAL A 22 -5.04 3.65 -3.28
C VAL A 22 -5.70 3.84 -4.64
N LYS A 23 -6.23 5.04 -4.92
CA LYS A 23 -6.81 5.37 -6.23
C LYS A 23 -5.77 5.33 -7.35
N ALA A 24 -4.55 5.79 -7.09
CA ALA A 24 -3.46 5.72 -8.06
C ALA A 24 -3.08 4.27 -8.37
N SER A 25 -2.97 3.41 -7.36
CA SER A 25 -2.73 1.97 -7.53
C SER A 25 -3.83 1.27 -8.34
N ASP A 26 -5.11 1.59 -8.11
CA ASP A 26 -6.20 1.01 -8.90
C ASP A 26 -6.19 1.50 -10.36
N LYS A 27 -5.71 2.74 -10.60
CA LYS A 27 -5.66 3.35 -11.93
C LYS A 27 -4.49 2.88 -12.79
N ILE A 28 -3.45 2.24 -12.25
CA ILE A 28 -2.28 1.89 -13.07
C ILE A 28 -2.64 1.00 -14.27
N ILE A 29 -3.71 0.20 -14.16
CA ILE A 29 -4.17 -0.70 -15.23
C ILE A 29 -4.61 0.09 -16.48
N SER A 30 -5.10 1.32 -16.31
CA SER A 30 -5.48 2.19 -17.43
C SER A 30 -4.35 3.08 -17.94
N VAL A 31 -3.19 3.08 -17.28
CA VAL A 31 -2.01 3.81 -17.72
C VAL A 31 -1.24 2.95 -18.73
N ASN A 32 -1.21 3.43 -19.97
CA ASN A 32 -0.44 2.80 -21.02
C ASN A 32 0.99 3.34 -21.01
N LEU A 33 1.95 2.42 -21.14
CA LEU A 33 3.32 2.74 -21.49
C LEU A 33 3.45 2.69 -23.00
N ASP A 34 4.19 3.62 -23.60
CA ASP A 34 4.47 3.55 -25.02
C ASP A 34 5.52 2.47 -25.35
N SER A 35 5.77 2.23 -26.64
CA SER A 35 6.70 1.19 -27.09
C SER A 35 8.13 1.40 -26.62
N GLY A 36 8.57 2.66 -26.48
CA GLY A 36 9.90 2.99 -25.97
C GLY A 36 10.02 2.61 -24.50
N GLU A 37 9.04 3.01 -23.69
CA GLU A 37 9.03 2.75 -22.25
C GLU A 37 8.91 1.25 -21.92
N GLN A 38 8.12 0.51 -22.71
CA GLN A 38 8.05 -0.95 -22.61
C GLN A 38 9.41 -1.59 -22.94
N LYS A 39 10.07 -1.10 -24.00
CA LYS A 39 11.40 -1.55 -24.39
C LYS A 39 12.45 -1.21 -23.33
N ASP A 40 12.36 -0.07 -22.68
CA ASP A 40 13.28 0.32 -21.61
C ASP A 40 13.14 -0.61 -20.40
N CYS A 41 11.91 -0.96 -20.01
CA CYS A 41 11.69 -1.99 -18.98
C CYS A 41 12.13 -3.40 -19.42
N ASP A 42 12.00 -3.74 -20.70
CA ASP A 42 12.56 -4.98 -21.26
C ASP A 42 14.09 -5.01 -21.15
N ASP A 43 14.76 -3.92 -21.52
CA ASP A 43 16.21 -3.82 -21.48
C ASP A 43 16.71 -3.77 -20.03
N PHE A 44 16.05 -3.02 -19.15
CA PHE A 44 16.28 -3.04 -17.71
C PHE A 44 16.23 -4.46 -17.15
N SER A 45 15.13 -5.18 -17.41
CA SER A 45 14.91 -6.50 -16.81
C SER A 45 15.90 -7.54 -17.30
N LYS A 46 16.26 -7.51 -18.59
CA LYS A 46 17.28 -8.40 -19.18
C LYS A 46 18.70 -8.10 -18.71
N ASN A 47 18.98 -6.89 -18.24
CA ASN A 47 20.33 -6.51 -17.85
C ASN A 47 20.54 -6.49 -16.33
N HIS A 48 19.59 -5.96 -15.57
CA HIS A 48 19.65 -5.80 -14.12
C HIS A 48 18.92 -6.94 -13.40
N ALA A 49 17.67 -7.22 -13.77
CA ALA A 49 16.81 -8.23 -13.12
C ALA A 49 16.93 -9.63 -13.75
N LYS A 50 18.09 -9.99 -14.33
CA LYS A 50 18.34 -11.26 -15.05
C LYS A 50 17.80 -12.52 -14.36
N PRO A 51 17.95 -12.69 -13.03
CA PRO A 51 17.48 -13.91 -12.38
C PRO A 51 15.94 -14.01 -12.28
N TYR A 52 15.21 -12.96 -12.67
CA TYR A 52 13.75 -12.87 -12.60
C TYR A 52 13.19 -11.86 -13.61
N THR A 53 13.64 -11.94 -14.86
CA THR A 53 13.34 -10.99 -15.95
C THR A 53 11.86 -10.60 -16.02
N GLU A 54 10.93 -11.56 -16.08
CA GLU A 54 9.49 -11.27 -16.19
C GLU A 54 8.93 -10.48 -14.99
N ILE A 55 9.38 -10.82 -13.77
CA ILE A 55 8.98 -10.11 -12.55
C ILE A 55 9.61 -8.73 -12.53
N GLY A 56 10.91 -8.62 -12.87
CA GLY A 56 11.62 -7.35 -12.92
C GLY A 56 11.00 -6.39 -13.93
N LYS A 57 10.62 -6.89 -15.12
CA LYS A 57 9.89 -6.15 -16.15
C LYS A 57 8.56 -5.64 -15.59
N THR A 58 7.76 -6.52 -15.00
CA THR A 58 6.45 -6.16 -14.43
C THR A 58 6.57 -5.08 -13.36
N ILE A 59 7.56 -5.21 -12.46
CA ILE A 59 7.81 -4.21 -11.41
C ILE A 59 8.23 -2.86 -12.04
N CYS A 60 9.13 -2.87 -13.03
CA CYS A 60 9.52 -1.66 -13.76
C CYS A 60 8.30 -0.97 -14.40
N GLU A 61 7.48 -1.72 -15.13
CA GLU A 61 6.31 -1.15 -15.82
C GLU A 61 5.29 -0.57 -14.83
N HIS A 62 5.02 -1.28 -13.73
CA HIS A 62 4.13 -0.75 -12.68
C HIS A 62 4.72 0.47 -11.98
N PHE A 63 6.03 0.50 -11.76
CA PHE A 63 6.70 1.67 -11.20
C PHE A 63 6.53 2.89 -12.11
N LEU A 64 6.78 2.76 -13.43
CA LEU A 64 6.58 3.85 -14.39
C LEU A 64 5.13 4.33 -14.45
N LYS A 65 4.16 3.39 -14.40
CA LYS A 65 2.74 3.73 -14.37
C LYS A 65 2.35 4.49 -13.11
N LEU A 66 2.89 4.11 -11.94
CA LEU A 66 2.71 4.86 -10.70
C LEU A 66 3.34 6.25 -10.80
N TYR A 67 4.60 6.34 -11.25
CA TYR A 67 5.30 7.62 -11.46
C TYR A 67 4.47 8.60 -12.30
N LYS A 68 3.87 8.13 -13.40
CA LYS A 68 2.97 8.92 -14.27
C LYS A 68 1.60 9.25 -13.67
N SER A 69 1.17 8.53 -12.64
CA SER A 69 -0.15 8.68 -12.01
C SER A 69 -0.15 9.62 -10.81
N LEU A 70 0.99 9.77 -10.13
CA LEU A 70 1.10 10.56 -8.91
C LEU A 70 1.17 12.06 -9.24
N PRO A 71 0.22 12.87 -8.76
CA PRO A 71 0.00 14.22 -9.28
C PRO A 71 1.16 15.18 -8.99
N ASN A 72 1.83 15.07 -7.83
CA ASN A 72 2.90 16.00 -7.49
C ASN A 72 4.20 15.63 -8.22
N ILE A 73 4.44 14.34 -8.45
CA ILE A 73 5.56 13.86 -9.27
C ILE A 73 5.34 14.27 -10.73
N LYS A 74 4.20 13.90 -11.33
CA LYS A 74 3.86 14.22 -12.71
C LYS A 74 3.97 15.73 -13.00
N ASN A 75 3.37 16.56 -12.15
CA ASN A 75 3.33 18.01 -12.36
C ASN A 75 4.56 18.74 -11.77
N TYR A 76 5.49 18.02 -11.13
CA TYR A 76 6.66 18.60 -10.43
C TYR A 76 6.29 19.71 -9.44
N VAL A 77 5.25 19.46 -8.66
CA VAL A 77 4.81 20.39 -7.62
C VAL A 77 5.63 20.09 -6.37
N THR A 78 6.89 20.52 -6.35
CA THR A 78 7.86 20.21 -5.29
C THR A 78 7.67 21.02 -4.01
N GLN A 79 6.73 21.96 -4.00
CA GLN A 79 6.43 22.78 -2.83
C GLN A 79 5.48 22.04 -1.87
N GLY A 80 5.83 22.03 -0.59
CA GLY A 80 5.02 21.43 0.48
C GLY A 80 5.26 19.94 0.68
N ASN A 81 4.41 19.32 1.50
CA ASN A 81 4.59 17.92 1.93
C ASN A 81 4.11 16.89 0.90
N SER A 82 3.26 17.28 -0.06
CA SER A 82 2.59 16.35 -0.99
C SER A 82 3.57 15.64 -1.93
N TYR A 83 4.55 16.37 -2.50
CA TYR A 83 5.61 15.74 -3.31
C TYR A 83 6.46 14.74 -2.52
N ASN A 84 6.78 15.09 -1.27
CA ASN A 84 7.51 14.19 -0.38
C ASN A 84 6.70 12.92 -0.08
N ASN A 85 5.38 13.05 0.12
CA ASN A 85 4.50 11.91 0.32
C ASN A 85 4.41 11.01 -0.92
N ASP A 86 4.35 11.57 -2.13
CA ASP A 86 4.38 10.78 -3.37
C ASP A 86 5.69 9.97 -3.48
N CYS A 87 6.83 10.59 -3.18
CA CYS A 87 8.13 9.91 -3.16
C CYS A 87 8.18 8.78 -2.12
N LYS A 88 7.64 9.03 -0.92
CA LYS A 88 7.56 8.03 0.17
C LYS A 88 6.67 6.86 -0.19
N PHE A 89 5.56 7.12 -0.88
CA PHE A 89 4.71 6.06 -1.38
C PHE A 89 5.42 5.20 -2.43
N LEU A 90 6.13 5.80 -3.40
CA LEU A 90 6.94 5.03 -4.37
C LEU A 90 8.02 4.19 -3.68
N ASN A 91 8.69 4.74 -2.66
CA ASN A 91 9.67 4.00 -1.88
C ASN A 91 9.05 2.80 -1.15
N TYR A 92 7.91 3.01 -0.46
CA TYR A 92 7.16 1.93 0.19
C TYR A 92 6.75 0.85 -0.83
N TRP A 93 6.14 1.25 -1.94
CA TRP A 93 5.63 0.35 -2.95
C TRP A 93 6.74 -0.53 -3.54
N LEU A 94 7.89 0.07 -3.88
CA LEU A 94 9.01 -0.67 -4.45
C LEU A 94 9.63 -1.65 -3.45
N ASN A 95 9.80 -1.22 -2.19
CA ASN A 95 10.24 -2.11 -1.10
C ASN A 95 9.28 -3.30 -0.92
N PHE A 96 7.98 -3.04 -0.94
CA PHE A 96 6.95 -4.06 -0.77
C PHE A 96 6.97 -5.07 -1.92
N GLU A 97 6.97 -4.62 -3.18
CA GLU A 97 6.94 -5.53 -4.33
C GLU A 97 8.19 -6.40 -4.42
N LEU A 98 9.38 -5.84 -4.21
CA LEU A 98 10.63 -6.64 -4.19
C LEU A 98 10.59 -7.69 -3.07
N LYS A 99 10.15 -7.33 -1.86
CA LYS A 99 10.02 -8.26 -0.73
C LYS A 99 8.97 -9.35 -0.99
N LYS A 100 7.82 -9.00 -1.54
CA LYS A 100 6.72 -9.92 -1.88
C LYS A 100 7.18 -11.01 -2.85
N HIS A 101 8.09 -10.68 -3.75
CA HIS A 101 8.68 -11.63 -4.69
C HIS A 101 9.97 -12.30 -4.17
N ASN A 102 10.24 -12.21 -2.85
CA ASN A 102 11.43 -12.74 -2.18
C ASN A 102 12.75 -12.32 -2.85
N LYS A 103 12.81 -11.08 -3.35
CA LYS A 103 14.00 -10.54 -4.00
C LYS A 103 14.86 -9.85 -2.97
N ASN A 104 16.01 -10.45 -2.66
CA ASN A 104 17.05 -9.88 -1.80
C ASN A 104 17.87 -8.84 -2.56
N GLU A 105 17.19 -7.89 -3.18
CA GLU A 105 17.79 -6.83 -3.97
C GLU A 105 17.76 -5.51 -3.22
N CYS A 106 18.77 -4.69 -3.47
CA CYS A 106 18.87 -3.37 -2.93
C CYS A 106 17.88 -2.46 -3.64
N VAL A 107 16.88 -1.97 -2.92
CA VAL A 107 15.80 -1.16 -3.50
C VAL A 107 16.36 0.08 -4.19
N LYS A 108 17.37 0.70 -3.59
CA LYS A 108 18.10 1.82 -4.18
C LYS A 108 18.78 1.44 -5.50
N ASP A 109 19.46 0.30 -5.57
CA ASP A 109 20.18 -0.11 -6.78
C ASP A 109 19.20 -0.49 -7.89
N PHE A 110 18.11 -1.18 -7.54
CA PHE A 110 17.04 -1.51 -8.48
C PHE A 110 16.40 -0.25 -9.07
N TYR A 111 16.09 0.75 -8.22
CA TYR A 111 15.57 2.03 -8.69
C TYR A 111 16.57 2.79 -9.56
N ASN A 112 17.84 2.89 -9.15
CA ASN A 112 18.86 3.56 -9.97
C ASN A 112 18.99 2.91 -11.35
N ALA A 113 18.82 1.60 -11.44
CA ALA A 113 18.78 0.91 -12.72
C ALA A 113 17.50 1.23 -13.50
N ILE A 114 16.31 1.26 -12.89
CA ILE A 114 15.10 1.76 -13.58
C ILE A 114 15.34 3.18 -14.11
N GLU A 115 15.88 4.08 -13.28
CA GLU A 115 16.19 5.45 -13.66
C GLU A 115 17.19 5.54 -14.82
N SER A 116 18.21 4.69 -14.83
CA SER A 116 19.21 4.65 -15.91
C SER A 116 18.67 4.14 -17.23
N TYR A 117 17.73 3.18 -17.23
CA TYR A 117 17.17 2.60 -18.44
C TYR A 117 15.96 3.39 -18.94
N CYS A 118 15.14 3.93 -18.03
CA CYS A 118 13.88 4.61 -18.31
C CYS A 118 13.98 6.12 -18.09
N GLY A 119 15.19 6.71 -18.26
CA GLY A 119 15.45 8.12 -17.98
C GLY A 119 14.60 9.09 -18.82
N ASP A 120 14.24 8.70 -20.04
CA ASP A 120 13.32 9.48 -20.89
C ASP A 120 11.89 9.51 -20.32
N THR A 121 11.47 8.47 -19.59
CA THR A 121 10.19 8.42 -18.87
C THR A 121 10.25 9.15 -17.54
N ILE A 122 11.35 8.99 -16.81
CA ILE A 122 11.62 9.63 -15.51
C ILE A 122 12.31 10.96 -15.81
N ASP A 123 11.59 11.83 -16.51
CA ASP A 123 12.07 13.15 -16.93
C ASP A 123 12.46 14.05 -15.75
N LYS A 124 11.89 13.77 -14.57
CA LYS A 124 12.17 14.46 -13.32
C LYS A 124 12.61 13.46 -12.27
N HIS A 125 13.92 13.31 -12.16
CA HIS A 125 14.58 12.49 -11.16
C HIS A 125 13.99 12.75 -9.77
N LEU A 126 13.74 11.66 -9.04
CA LEU A 126 13.34 11.76 -7.64
C LEU A 126 14.53 12.30 -6.83
N PRO A 127 14.30 13.04 -5.72
CA PRO A 127 15.41 13.58 -4.95
C PRO A 127 16.33 12.48 -4.43
N VAL A 128 17.62 12.77 -4.37
CA VAL A 128 18.62 11.81 -3.90
C VAL A 128 18.26 11.32 -2.48
N GLY A 129 18.24 9.99 -2.30
CA GLY A 129 18.00 9.36 -1.00
C GLY A 129 16.54 9.17 -0.59
N VAL A 130 15.57 9.49 -1.47
CA VAL A 130 14.14 9.19 -1.22
C VAL A 130 13.80 7.72 -1.44
N ILE A 131 14.50 7.05 -2.35
CA ILE A 131 14.41 5.60 -2.53
C ILE A 131 15.55 4.93 -1.75
N TYR A 132 15.17 4.07 -0.80
CA TYR A 132 16.07 3.42 0.14
C TYR A 132 15.49 2.09 0.64
N ASN A 133 16.31 1.24 1.22
CA ASN A 133 15.88 -0.02 1.81
C ASN A 133 15.18 0.24 3.15
N ILE A 134 13.87 0.04 3.23
CA ILE A 134 13.12 0.15 4.48
C ILE A 134 13.41 -1.09 5.33
N ASP A 135 13.66 -0.88 6.63
CA ASP A 135 13.75 -1.97 7.60
C ASP A 135 12.56 -2.94 7.51
N LYS A 136 12.84 -4.24 7.62
CA LYS A 136 11.85 -5.30 7.39
C LYS A 136 10.63 -5.20 8.31
N ASP A 137 10.85 -4.86 9.58
CA ASP A 137 9.79 -4.75 10.58
C ASP A 137 8.99 -3.47 10.38
N GLN A 138 9.67 -2.37 10.05
CA GLN A 138 9.03 -1.11 9.68
C GLN A 138 8.18 -1.24 8.41
N LEU A 139 8.71 -1.88 7.36
CA LEU A 139 7.98 -2.15 6.13
C LEU A 139 6.72 -2.97 6.39
N ASN A 140 6.82 -4.01 7.24
CA ASN A 140 5.68 -4.82 7.65
C ASN A 140 4.60 -4.01 8.39
N LYS A 141 5.01 -3.05 9.23
CA LYS A 141 4.09 -2.15 9.94
C LYS A 141 3.39 -1.16 8.99
N ILE A 142 4.14 -0.55 8.06
CA ILE A 142 3.57 0.35 7.05
C ILE A 142 2.59 -0.41 6.16
N ASP A 143 2.95 -1.62 5.73
CA ASP A 143 2.10 -2.46 4.88
C ASP A 143 0.76 -2.81 5.54
N LYS A 144 0.80 -3.20 6.81
CA LYS A 144 -0.40 -3.44 7.62
C LYS A 144 -1.30 -2.20 7.70
N LEU A 145 -0.73 -1.03 7.94
CA LEU A 145 -1.50 0.23 7.94
C LEU A 145 -2.06 0.54 6.56
N TYR A 146 -1.26 0.40 5.49
CA TYR A 146 -1.73 0.63 4.13
C TYR A 146 -2.90 -0.29 3.77
N SER A 147 -2.84 -1.56 4.15
CA SER A 147 -3.94 -2.52 3.98
C SER A 147 -5.23 -2.05 4.66
N LEU A 148 -5.14 -1.59 5.92
CA LEU A 148 -6.28 -1.04 6.68
C LEU A 148 -6.87 0.19 5.99
N TYR A 149 -6.03 1.16 5.65
CA TYR A 149 -6.44 2.39 4.98
C TYR A 149 -7.01 2.15 3.57
N SER A 150 -6.50 1.16 2.84
CA SER A 150 -7.04 0.75 1.54
C SER A 150 -8.46 0.21 1.67
N LYS A 151 -8.70 -0.66 2.67
CA LYS A 151 -10.05 -1.17 2.97
C LYS A 151 -10.97 -0.05 3.41
N TYR A 152 -10.52 0.86 4.27
CA TYR A 152 -11.27 2.07 4.64
C TYR A 152 -11.65 2.91 3.41
N THR A 153 -10.71 3.18 2.50
CA THR A 153 -10.95 3.97 1.29
C THR A 153 -12.05 3.34 0.42
N LYS A 154 -12.01 2.02 0.27
CA LYS A 154 -13.01 1.24 -0.46
C LYS A 154 -14.37 1.23 0.25
N LEU A 155 -14.40 1.07 1.59
CA LEU A 155 -15.62 1.16 2.39
C LEU A 155 -16.27 2.53 2.26
N ASN A 156 -15.50 3.60 2.45
CA ASN A 156 -15.97 4.97 2.31
C ASN A 156 -16.59 5.22 0.93
N THR A 157 -15.94 4.73 -0.14
CA THR A 157 -16.48 4.82 -1.50
C THR A 157 -17.82 4.09 -1.64
N ILE A 158 -17.91 2.86 -1.14
CA ILE A 158 -19.16 2.07 -1.16
C ILE A 158 -20.28 2.76 -0.37
N ILE A 159 -19.99 3.30 0.81
CA ILE A 159 -20.98 3.96 1.68
C ILE A 159 -21.52 5.23 1.04
N GLN A 160 -20.66 6.01 0.37
CA GLN A 160 -21.07 7.23 -0.34
C GLN A 160 -22.02 6.95 -1.51
N SER A 161 -21.86 5.81 -2.20
CA SER A 161 -22.71 5.40 -3.33
C SER A 161 -23.61 4.21 -3.04
N LEU A 162 -23.94 3.96 -1.76
CA LEU A 162 -24.48 2.70 -1.28
C LEU A 162 -25.83 2.34 -1.92
N GLN A 163 -25.91 1.14 -2.49
CA GLN A 163 -27.13 0.53 -3.03
C GLN A 163 -27.44 -0.80 -2.32
N GLU A 164 -28.66 -1.30 -2.47
CA GLU A 164 -29.10 -2.58 -1.87
C GLU A 164 -28.19 -3.76 -2.21
N ASN A 165 -27.68 -3.83 -3.44
CA ASN A 165 -26.77 -4.89 -3.89
C ASN A 165 -25.34 -4.78 -3.32
N ASP A 166 -25.02 -3.71 -2.59
CA ASP A 166 -23.71 -3.51 -1.97
C ASP A 166 -23.63 -4.02 -0.52
N LYS A 167 -24.76 -4.43 0.08
CA LYS A 167 -24.80 -4.99 1.46
C LYS A 167 -23.76 -6.09 1.68
N GLN A 168 -23.69 -7.07 0.77
CA GLN A 168 -22.74 -8.16 0.91
C GLN A 168 -21.29 -7.70 0.77
N LYS A 169 -21.01 -6.74 -0.12
CA LYS A 169 -19.66 -6.18 -0.28
C LYS A 169 -19.23 -5.39 0.95
N LEU A 170 -20.15 -4.61 1.53
CA LEU A 170 -19.95 -3.86 2.77
C LEU A 170 -19.59 -4.80 3.92
N LEU A 171 -20.32 -5.91 4.06
CA LEU A 171 -20.07 -6.90 5.11
C LEU A 171 -18.73 -7.60 4.92
N THR A 172 -18.45 -8.09 3.72
CA THR A 172 -17.20 -8.78 3.41
C THR A 172 -16.00 -7.86 3.67
N LEU A 173 -16.05 -6.62 3.19
CA LEU A 173 -14.93 -5.69 3.29
C LEU A 173 -14.72 -5.18 4.73
N SER A 174 -15.79 -4.86 5.45
CA SER A 174 -15.70 -4.43 6.86
C SER A 174 -15.24 -5.57 7.77
N THR A 175 -15.65 -6.82 7.49
CA THR A 175 -15.15 -8.00 8.21
C THR A 175 -13.67 -8.24 7.94
N GLN A 176 -13.21 -8.12 6.69
CA GLN A 176 -11.78 -8.20 6.37
C GLN A 176 -10.98 -7.08 7.07
N CYS A 177 -11.50 -5.86 7.09
CA CYS A 177 -10.87 -4.74 7.79
C CYS A 177 -10.77 -5.01 9.30
N CYS A 178 -11.80 -5.62 9.87
CA CYS A 178 -11.85 -6.00 11.27
C CYS A 178 -10.82 -7.07 11.65
N THR A 179 -10.63 -8.09 10.80
CA THR A 179 -9.56 -9.08 10.96
C THR A 179 -8.18 -8.42 10.96
N ASP A 180 -7.87 -7.63 9.93
CA ASP A 180 -6.58 -6.93 9.81
C ASP A 180 -6.34 -5.98 11.00
N TYR A 181 -7.38 -5.30 11.49
CA TYR A 181 -7.27 -4.39 12.62
C TYR A 181 -6.96 -5.16 13.91
N SER A 182 -7.63 -6.29 14.10
CA SER A 182 -7.38 -7.19 15.23
C SER A 182 -5.90 -7.60 15.25
N ASP A 183 -5.35 -8.02 14.11
CA ASP A 183 -3.96 -8.44 13.90
C ASP A 183 -2.88 -7.38 14.19
N VAL A 184 -3.28 -6.14 14.47
CA VAL A 184 -2.32 -5.07 14.76
C VAL A 184 -2.64 -4.23 15.97
N SER A 185 -3.90 -4.24 16.44
CA SER A 185 -4.35 -3.45 17.58
C SER A 185 -3.52 -3.67 18.85
N TYR A 186 -3.05 -4.89 19.08
CA TYR A 186 -2.22 -5.23 20.24
C TYR A 186 -0.82 -4.60 20.23
N ILE A 187 -0.31 -4.16 19.06
CA ILE A 187 1.01 -3.51 18.93
C ILE A 187 1.04 -2.17 19.67
N CYS A 188 -0.12 -1.57 19.93
CA CYS A 188 -0.26 -0.24 20.54
C CYS A 188 -0.73 -0.27 22.00
N ASN A 189 -0.49 -1.37 22.73
CA ASN A 189 -0.63 -1.38 24.19
C ASN A 189 0.46 -0.51 24.86
N ASP A 190 0.24 -0.14 26.13
CA ASP A 190 1.08 0.82 26.85
C ASP A 190 2.58 0.48 26.80
N ASP A 191 2.93 -0.81 26.94
CA ASP A 191 4.32 -1.27 26.91
C ASP A 191 4.98 -1.16 25.53
N ASN A 192 4.24 -1.41 24.44
CA ASN A 192 4.79 -1.40 23.08
C ASN A 192 4.68 -0.03 22.40
N LYS A 193 3.82 0.87 22.89
CA LYS A 193 3.56 2.17 22.27
C LYS A 193 4.81 3.05 22.18
N ILE A 194 5.70 2.99 23.18
CA ILE A 194 6.95 3.76 23.19
C ILE A 194 7.83 3.41 21.97
N ASN A 195 7.95 2.12 21.66
CA ASN A 195 8.77 1.64 20.54
C ASN A 195 8.05 1.64 19.18
N ASN A 196 6.76 1.99 19.18
CA ASN A 196 5.89 1.97 18.00
C ASN A 196 5.13 3.28 17.84
N HIS A 197 5.64 4.38 18.39
CA HIS A 197 4.91 5.65 18.51
C HIS A 197 4.26 6.08 17.19
N LYS A 198 5.03 6.12 16.10
CA LYS A 198 4.52 6.55 14.79
C LYS A 198 3.49 5.60 14.19
N PHE A 199 3.71 4.30 14.33
CA PHE A 199 2.73 3.29 13.92
C PHE A 199 1.40 3.47 14.68
N CYS A 200 1.49 3.68 15.99
CA CYS A 200 0.31 3.84 16.84
C CYS A 200 -0.43 5.15 16.61
N GLU A 201 0.29 6.24 16.33
CA GLU A 201 -0.29 7.50 15.87
C GLU A 201 -1.15 7.27 14.61
N LYS A 202 -0.60 6.61 13.59
CA LYS A 202 -1.34 6.29 12.37
C LYS A 202 -2.49 5.31 12.59
N LEU A 203 -2.33 4.32 13.47
CA LEU A 203 -3.43 3.42 13.80
C LEU A 203 -4.59 4.15 14.51
N THR A 204 -4.29 5.06 15.43
CA THR A 204 -5.30 5.91 16.08
C THR A 204 -6.02 6.81 15.07
N ASP A 205 -5.29 7.38 14.11
CA ASP A 205 -5.90 8.16 13.03
C ASP A 205 -6.82 7.32 12.14
N PHE A 206 -6.41 6.09 11.82
CA PHE A 206 -7.25 5.12 11.13
C PHE A 206 -8.53 4.82 11.92
N GLU A 207 -8.42 4.51 13.21
CA GLU A 207 -9.59 4.21 14.06
C GLU A 207 -10.60 5.35 14.08
N ARG A 208 -10.11 6.59 14.18
CA ARG A 208 -10.95 7.79 14.12
C ARG A 208 -11.68 7.88 12.77
N LYS A 209 -10.93 7.82 11.66
CA LYS A 209 -11.51 7.87 10.30
C LYS A 209 -12.54 6.76 10.07
N TYR A 210 -12.27 5.54 10.54
CA TYR A 210 -13.19 4.42 10.40
C TYR A 210 -14.47 4.62 11.22
N LYS A 211 -14.37 5.16 12.44
CA LYS A 211 -15.53 5.50 13.29
C LYS A 211 -16.39 6.60 12.68
N ASP A 212 -15.80 7.51 11.90
CA ASP A 212 -16.54 8.53 11.15
C ASP A 212 -17.50 7.91 10.11
N LEU A 213 -17.28 6.66 9.67
CA LEU A 213 -18.21 5.92 8.80
C LEU A 213 -19.48 5.44 9.52
N TYR A 214 -19.48 5.39 10.86
CA TYR A 214 -20.60 4.83 11.62
C TYR A 214 -21.90 5.62 11.41
N PRO A 215 -21.93 6.95 11.63
CA PRO A 215 -23.12 7.74 11.35
C PRO A 215 -23.52 7.66 9.86
N GLU A 216 -22.54 7.63 8.94
CA GLU A 216 -22.84 7.53 7.51
C GLU A 216 -23.58 6.24 7.15
N VAL A 217 -23.18 5.09 7.72
CA VAL A 217 -23.91 3.82 7.56
C VAL A 217 -25.25 3.87 8.29
N ASP A 218 -25.28 4.46 9.49
CA ASP A 218 -26.48 4.54 10.31
C ASP A 218 -27.60 5.34 9.60
N ASP A 219 -27.24 6.40 8.87
CA ASP A 219 -28.15 7.26 8.09
C ASP A 219 -28.72 6.57 6.84
N LYS A 220 -28.10 5.48 6.35
CA LYS A 220 -28.61 4.68 5.22
C LYS A 220 -29.74 3.73 5.60
N GLY A 221 -30.01 3.56 6.89
CA GLY A 221 -31.09 2.73 7.42
C GLY A 221 -30.61 1.50 8.19
N SER A 222 -31.51 0.94 9.03
CA SER A 222 -31.24 -0.23 9.87
C SER A 222 -30.68 -1.41 9.09
N ASP A 223 -31.16 -1.60 7.86
CA ASP A 223 -30.86 -2.76 7.02
C ASP A 223 -29.41 -2.81 6.54
N PHE A 224 -28.65 -1.70 6.65
CA PHE A 224 -27.22 -1.66 6.32
C PHE A 224 -26.32 -1.78 7.56
N LYS A 225 -26.83 -1.44 8.75
CA LYS A 225 -26.06 -1.51 10.01
C LYS A 225 -25.62 -2.94 10.32
N GLU A 226 -26.44 -3.93 9.96
CA GLU A 226 -26.14 -5.35 10.15
C GLU A 226 -25.05 -5.86 9.21
N TYR A 227 -24.81 -5.16 8.10
CA TYR A 227 -23.81 -5.49 7.09
C TYR A 227 -22.53 -4.67 7.23
N PHE A 228 -22.33 -3.98 8.36
CA PHE A 228 -21.12 -3.21 8.60
C PHE A 228 -20.50 -3.54 9.95
N MET A 229 -19.27 -4.06 9.93
CA MET A 229 -18.54 -4.40 11.14
C MET A 229 -17.90 -3.14 11.75
N LYS A 230 -18.35 -2.77 12.96
CA LYS A 230 -17.73 -1.73 13.79
C LYS A 230 -16.45 -2.26 14.47
N LEU A 231 -15.42 -1.44 14.61
CA LEU A 231 -14.13 -1.84 15.20
C LEU A 231 -14.27 -2.36 16.64
N GLU A 232 -15.23 -1.86 17.42
CA GLU A 232 -15.49 -2.31 18.79
C GLU A 232 -16.00 -3.76 18.86
N LYS A 233 -16.51 -4.29 17.76
CA LYS A 233 -16.95 -5.69 17.64
C LYS A 233 -15.83 -6.61 17.16
N CYS A 234 -14.66 -6.07 16.85
CA CYS A 234 -13.55 -6.85 16.34
C CYS A 234 -12.93 -7.75 17.42
N PRO A 235 -12.53 -8.98 17.07
CA PRO A 235 -11.86 -9.87 18.00
C PRO A 235 -10.63 -9.21 18.63
N ASN A 236 -10.53 -9.22 19.96
CA ASN A 236 -9.33 -8.76 20.62
C ASN A 236 -8.33 -9.94 20.72
N ASN A 237 -7.31 -9.94 19.87
CA ASN A 237 -6.32 -11.03 19.83
C ASN A 237 -5.36 -11.07 21.04
N LYS A 238 -5.51 -10.18 22.03
CA LYS A 238 -4.83 -10.30 23.34
C LYS A 238 -5.13 -11.62 24.08
N ILE A 239 -6.19 -12.36 23.71
CA ILE A 239 -6.66 -13.54 24.45
C ILE A 239 -6.19 -14.87 23.81
N ILE A 240 -5.66 -14.89 22.57
CA ILE A 240 -5.32 -16.13 21.86
C ILE A 240 -3.88 -16.09 21.34
N THR A 241 -2.89 -16.17 22.22
CA THR A 241 -1.48 -16.44 21.85
C THR A 241 -1.03 -17.82 22.31
N SER A 242 -1.86 -18.84 22.11
CA SER A 242 -1.47 -20.23 22.31
C SER A 242 -2.11 -21.18 21.30
N SER A 243 -1.90 -20.96 20.00
CA SER A 243 -1.85 -22.08 19.04
C SER A 243 -1.37 -21.60 17.68
N VAL A 244 -0.32 -22.24 17.20
CA VAL A 244 0.20 -22.22 15.84
C VAL A 244 -0.93 -22.30 14.82
N ILE A 245 -1.04 -21.30 13.93
CA ILE A 245 -1.55 -21.52 12.58
C ILE A 245 -0.67 -20.71 11.63
N GLY A 246 0.23 -21.41 10.96
CA GLY A 246 0.68 -21.02 9.62
C GLY A 246 -0.55 -20.94 8.74
N SER A 247 -1.18 -19.78 8.71
CA SER A 247 -2.25 -19.46 7.81
C SER A 247 -1.57 -18.83 6.61
N VAL A 248 -1.81 -19.43 5.44
CA VAL A 248 -1.52 -18.81 4.15
C VAL A 248 -2.29 -17.50 4.15
N VAL A 249 -1.61 -16.41 4.54
CA VAL A 249 -2.10 -15.06 4.33
C VAL A 249 -2.17 -14.95 2.81
N GLY A 250 -3.38 -15.06 2.27
CA GLY A 250 -3.66 -14.64 0.93
C GLY A 250 -3.24 -13.19 0.86
N ILE A 251 -2.06 -12.96 0.29
CA ILE A 251 -1.58 -11.63 -0.08
C ILE A 251 -2.64 -11.16 -1.06
N ILE A 252 -3.59 -10.34 -0.59
CA ILE A 252 -4.39 -9.51 -1.46
C ILE A 252 -3.32 -8.73 -2.23
N PRO A 253 -3.14 -8.96 -3.55
CA PRO A 253 -2.21 -8.15 -4.28
C PRO A 253 -2.66 -6.70 -4.08
N LEU A 254 -1.71 -5.79 -3.87
CA LEU A 254 -1.99 -4.34 -3.85
C LEU A 254 -2.89 -3.92 -5.03
N PHE A 255 -2.84 -4.71 -6.10
CA PHE A 255 -3.74 -4.64 -7.23
C PHE A 255 -4.94 -5.57 -7.03
N GLY A 256 -6.15 -5.03 -7.12
CA GLY A 256 -7.36 -5.79 -7.39
C GLY A 256 -7.37 -6.48 -8.77
N VAL A 257 -6.24 -7.05 -9.21
CA VAL A 257 -6.18 -7.93 -10.36
C VAL A 257 -6.71 -9.28 -9.89
N LEU A 258 -8.02 -9.42 -9.98
CA LEU A 258 -8.62 -10.69 -10.38
C LEU A 258 -7.84 -11.16 -11.60
N TYR A 259 -6.96 -12.14 -11.44
CA TYR A 259 -6.59 -12.98 -12.56
C TYR A 259 -7.90 -13.61 -13.05
N LYS A 260 -8.48 -13.03 -14.12
CA LYS A 260 -9.25 -13.83 -15.05
C LYS A 260 -8.26 -14.83 -15.63
N LEU A 261 -8.24 -16.02 -15.05
CA LEU A 261 -7.76 -17.20 -15.76
C LEU A 261 -8.78 -17.43 -16.88
N ASN A 262 -8.51 -16.84 -18.04
CA ASN A 262 -8.98 -17.38 -19.30
C ASN A 262 -7.96 -18.45 -19.68
N GLU A 263 -8.23 -19.70 -19.34
CA GLU A 263 -8.52 -20.80 -20.27
C GLU A 263 -8.94 -22.05 -19.48
#